data_AF-A0A7X4HC69-F1
#
_entry.id   AF-A0A7X4HC69-F1
#
_cell.length_a   1.000
_cell.length_b   1.000
_cell.length_c   1.000
_cell.angle_alpha   90.00
_cell.angle_beta   90.00
_cell.angle_gamma   90.00
#
_symmetry.space_group_name_H-M   'P 1'
#
loop_
_entity.id
_entity.type
_entity.pdbx_description
1 polymer ?
#
loop_
_entity_poly.entity_id
_entity_poly.type
_entity_poly.pdbx_seq_one_letter_code
_entity_poly.pdbx_strand_id
1 'polypeptide(L)'
;MTGKRRSFFALLFSRLIHFDTYHTNEFIDADVEKTPQRAEGFIAESEKAWQQYLALPRDAEEDAMAKAVEQQRKLYINDGLLALSKAVRERNAEQIELLSMKKLQSAFGGFNAASDKLDEEQMRGARENYDSSQKLFRNMMLVSIAGGVVGIVLLVLVLVLASAQLLRAILRPLNQALRHFDAMAAGDLSRAVQVESKDEMGRLLQGLSTMQQQLAATVRSVRDGSSAIASASSEIASGNMDLSRRTEQQAAWKRPRPRWRK
;
A
#
# COMPACT_ATOMS: atom_id res chain seq x y z
N MET A 1 -3.08 20.81 20.09
CA MET A 1 -3.15 21.39 21.47
C MET A 1 -1.84 22.01 21.96
N THR A 2 -0.72 21.86 21.25
CA THR A 2 0.62 22.34 21.61
C THR A 2 0.84 23.86 21.48
N GLY A 3 0.03 24.56 20.68
CA GLY A 3 0.18 26.00 20.44
C GLY A 3 -0.19 26.91 21.62
N LYS A 4 -1.03 26.44 22.57
CA LYS A 4 -1.46 27.26 23.72
C LYS A 4 -0.47 27.29 24.89
N ARG A 5 0.42 26.29 25.02
CA ARG A 5 1.40 26.20 26.12
C ARG A 5 2.62 27.11 25.90
N ARG A 6 3.08 27.25 24.66
CA ARG A 6 4.27 28.04 24.28
C ARG A 6 4.15 29.56 24.48
N SER A 7 2.93 30.08 24.53
CA SER A 7 2.71 31.53 24.59
C SER A 7 2.94 32.13 25.98
N PHE A 8 3.00 31.30 27.03
CA PHE A 8 2.75 31.75 28.40
C PHE A 8 4.01 32.28 29.11
N PHE A 9 5.07 31.47 29.18
CA PHE A 9 6.31 31.87 29.84
C PHE A 9 7.02 32.99 29.08
N ALA A 10 7.05 32.91 27.75
CA ALA A 10 7.65 33.94 26.89
C ALA A 10 6.97 35.32 27.03
N LEU A 11 5.64 35.37 27.15
CA LEU A 11 4.92 36.65 27.31
C LEU A 11 5.05 37.24 28.71
N LEU A 12 5.10 36.42 29.76
CA LEU A 12 5.25 36.90 31.13
C LEU A 12 6.68 37.41 31.40
N PHE A 13 7.70 36.66 30.96
CA PHE A 13 9.11 37.04 31.11
C PHE A 13 9.49 38.25 30.24
N SER A 14 9.01 38.29 28.99
CA SER A 14 9.30 39.41 28.08
C SER A 14 8.67 40.73 28.52
N ARG A 15 7.55 40.71 29.25
CA ARG A 15 6.94 41.95 29.79
C ARG A 15 7.56 42.42 31.09
N LEU A 16 8.08 41.52 31.93
CA LEU A 16 8.75 41.89 33.17
C LEU A 16 10.16 42.46 32.95
N ILE A 17 10.91 41.95 31.96
CA ILE A 17 12.29 42.37 31.68
C ILE A 17 12.36 43.71 30.93
N HIS A 18 11.33 44.11 30.19
CA HIS A 18 11.33 45.37 29.43
C HIS A 18 10.98 46.62 30.26
N PHE A 19 10.81 46.50 31.58
CA PHE A 19 10.53 47.63 32.45
C PHE A 19 11.78 48.46 32.82
N ASP A 20 12.98 48.05 32.41
CA ASP A 20 14.23 48.57 32.98
C ASP A 20 15.12 49.38 32.01
N THR A 21 14.56 50.19 31.08
CA THR A 21 15.49 50.98 30.22
C THR A 21 15.04 52.32 29.65
N TYR A 22 13.93 52.96 30.03
CA TYR A 22 13.66 54.33 29.54
C TYR A 22 12.92 55.20 30.56
N HIS A 23 13.57 56.33 30.91
CA HIS A 23 13.06 57.54 31.59
C HIS A 23 13.20 57.64 33.12
N THR A 24 14.38 58.08 33.56
CA THR A 24 14.76 58.21 34.97
C THR A 24 14.51 59.54 35.66
N ASN A 25 14.00 60.63 35.07
CA ASN A 25 14.10 61.93 35.78
C ASN A 25 12.93 62.94 35.77
N GLU A 26 11.72 62.63 35.28
CA GLU A 26 10.62 63.65 35.29
C GLU A 26 9.21 63.16 35.68
N PHE A 27 9.04 61.90 36.10
CA PHE A 27 7.72 61.30 36.41
C PHE A 27 7.53 60.86 37.87
N ILE A 28 8.43 61.23 38.78
CA ILE A 28 8.55 60.59 40.11
C ILE A 28 7.32 60.86 41.01
N ASP A 29 6.53 61.92 40.82
CA ASP A 29 5.41 62.20 41.74
C ASP A 29 4.03 61.77 41.23
N ALA A 30 3.75 61.78 39.92
CA ALA A 30 2.41 61.51 39.38
C ALA A 30 2.18 60.06 38.91
N ASP A 31 3.24 59.31 38.60
CA ASP A 31 3.16 57.93 38.11
C ASP A 31 3.38 56.90 39.23
N VAL A 32 4.12 57.25 40.29
CA VAL A 32 4.38 56.38 41.46
C VAL A 32 3.10 56.02 42.21
N GLU A 33 2.10 56.91 42.25
CA GLU A 33 0.78 56.60 42.82
C GLU A 33 -0.01 55.58 41.99
N LYS A 34 0.27 55.45 40.69
CA LYS A 34 -0.42 54.54 39.75
C LYS A 34 0.32 53.21 39.54
N THR A 35 1.61 53.15 39.87
CA THR A 35 2.44 51.95 39.75
C THR A 35 1.89 50.76 40.57
N PRO A 36 1.45 50.94 41.83
CA PRO A 36 0.83 49.87 42.63
C PRO A 36 -0.40 49.24 41.95
N GLN A 37 -1.30 50.05 41.38
CA GLN A 37 -2.51 49.53 40.72
C GLN A 37 -2.17 48.81 39.41
N ARG A 38 -1.20 49.32 38.63
CA ARG A 38 -0.72 48.63 37.41
C ARG A 38 -0.09 47.28 37.76
N ALA A 39 0.76 47.22 38.79
CA ALA A 39 1.40 46.00 39.26
C ALA A 39 0.36 44.95 39.72
N GLU A 40 -0.65 45.36 40.48
CA GLU A 40 -1.75 44.50 40.91
C GLU A 40 -2.56 43.97 39.72
N GLY A 41 -2.78 44.77 38.69
CA GLY A 41 -3.40 44.32 37.44
C GLY A 41 -2.62 43.18 36.78
N PHE A 42 -1.30 43.31 36.64
CA PHE A 42 -0.46 42.25 36.09
C PHE A 42 -0.41 41.00 36.96
N ILE A 43 -0.40 41.17 38.29
CA ILE A 43 -0.47 40.05 39.24
C ILE A 43 -1.78 39.27 39.07
N ALA A 44 -2.91 39.97 38.94
CA ALA A 44 -4.22 39.35 38.71
C ALA A 44 -4.29 38.60 37.37
N GLU A 45 -3.73 39.16 36.30
CA GLU A 45 -3.61 38.47 35.01
C GLU A 45 -2.74 37.21 35.13
N SER A 46 -1.58 37.32 35.77
CA SER A 46 -0.67 36.21 36.03
C SER A 46 -1.36 35.11 36.84
N GLU A 47 -2.18 35.46 37.83
CA GLU A 47 -2.92 34.51 38.67
C GLU A 47 -3.97 33.75 37.88
N LYS A 48 -4.78 34.46 37.08
CA LYS A 48 -5.74 33.81 36.17
C LYS A 48 -5.04 32.81 35.25
N ALA A 49 -3.89 33.20 34.73
CA ALA A 49 -3.10 32.41 33.82
C ALA A 49 -2.52 31.15 34.53
N TRP A 50 -2.07 31.30 35.77
CA TRP A 50 -1.60 30.20 36.61
C TRP A 50 -2.72 29.20 36.96
N GLN A 51 -3.91 29.69 37.31
CA GLN A 51 -5.08 28.83 37.56
C GLN A 51 -5.50 28.02 36.33
N GLN A 52 -5.42 28.63 35.13
CA GLN A 52 -5.67 27.91 33.88
C GLN A 52 -4.66 26.78 33.65
N TYR A 53 -3.40 27.02 33.98
CA TYR A 53 -2.37 25.98 33.97
C TYR A 53 -2.69 24.87 34.98
N LEU A 54 -3.03 25.23 36.23
CA LEU A 54 -3.40 24.28 37.29
C LEU A 54 -4.62 23.41 36.96
N ALA A 55 -5.51 23.88 36.08
CA ALA A 55 -6.66 23.11 35.61
C ALA A 55 -6.31 22.04 34.54
N LEU A 56 -5.11 22.08 33.94
CA LEU A 56 -4.69 21.09 32.95
C LEU A 56 -4.33 19.75 33.62
N PRO A 57 -4.58 18.61 32.96
CA PRO A 57 -4.05 17.33 33.40
C PRO A 57 -2.52 17.35 33.41
N ARG A 58 -1.93 16.84 34.49
CA ARG A 58 -0.49 16.73 34.74
C ARG A 58 -0.18 15.35 35.32
N ASP A 59 1.02 14.87 35.09
CA ASP A 59 1.54 13.70 35.80
C ASP A 59 2.05 14.06 37.20
N ALA A 60 2.54 13.06 37.94
CA ALA A 60 2.99 13.24 39.31
C ALA A 60 4.27 14.10 39.41
N GLU A 61 5.14 14.09 38.40
CA GLU A 61 6.39 14.83 38.37
C GLU A 61 6.13 16.31 38.08
N GLU A 62 5.32 16.60 37.05
CA GLU A 62 4.87 17.95 36.70
C GLU A 62 4.03 18.57 37.83
N ASP A 63 3.17 17.80 38.51
CA ASP A 63 2.39 18.29 39.65
C ASP A 63 3.26 18.66 40.86
N ALA A 64 4.32 17.89 41.13
CA ALA A 64 5.27 18.21 42.19
C ALA A 64 6.03 19.52 41.90
N MET A 65 6.46 19.71 40.65
CA MET A 65 7.13 20.95 40.22
C MET A 65 6.18 22.15 40.23
N ALA A 66 4.93 21.97 39.80
CA ALA A 66 3.90 23.01 39.86
C ALA A 66 3.63 23.46 41.31
N LYS A 67 3.60 22.53 42.27
CA LYS A 67 3.49 22.87 43.71
C LYS A 67 4.71 23.64 44.22
N ALA A 68 5.91 23.30 43.77
CA ALA A 68 7.11 24.04 44.12
C ALA A 68 7.08 25.49 43.58
N VAL A 69 6.64 25.66 42.33
CA VAL A 69 6.43 26.99 41.73
C VAL A 69 5.37 27.76 42.50
N GLU A 70 4.24 27.15 42.85
CA GLU A 70 3.17 27.77 43.65
C GLU A 70 3.68 28.27 45.00
N GLN A 71 4.52 27.49 45.68
CA GLN A 71 5.10 27.89 46.95
C GLN A 71 6.01 29.11 46.81
N GLN A 72 6.88 29.14 45.80
CA GLN A 72 7.76 30.28 45.53
C GLN A 72 7.00 31.51 45.02
N ARG A 73 5.94 31.29 44.24
CA ARG A 73 5.03 32.32 43.75
C ARG A 73 4.37 33.06 44.90
N LYS A 74 3.92 32.36 45.95
CA LYS A 74 3.37 33.01 47.17
C LYS A 74 4.40 33.91 47.85
N LEU A 75 5.63 33.46 47.99
CA LEU A 75 6.71 34.24 48.61
C LEU A 75 7.06 35.49 47.78
N TYR A 76 7.08 35.37 46.45
CA TYR A 76 7.44 36.46 45.55
C TYR A 76 6.29 37.46 45.34
N ILE A 77 5.09 36.97 45.06
CA ILE A 77 3.93 37.79 44.72
C ILE A 77 3.21 38.31 45.97
N ASN A 78 2.77 37.42 46.87
CA ASN A 78 1.95 37.83 48.00
C ASN A 78 2.81 38.50 49.08
N ASP A 79 3.88 37.83 49.49
CA ASP A 79 4.73 38.29 50.59
C ASP A 79 5.78 39.31 50.14
N GLY A 80 5.91 39.54 48.83
CA GLY A 80 6.86 40.44 48.20
C GLY A 80 6.17 41.58 47.45
N LEU A 81 5.68 41.34 46.23
CA LEU A 81 5.18 42.40 45.34
C LEU A 81 3.91 43.09 45.87
N LEU A 82 2.95 42.35 46.41
CA LEU A 82 1.74 42.92 47.02
C LEU A 82 2.05 43.63 48.35
N ALA A 83 2.96 43.07 49.16
CA ALA A 83 3.44 43.74 50.37
C ALA A 83 4.15 45.05 50.05
N LEU A 84 4.95 45.09 48.98
CA LEU A 84 5.62 46.30 48.50
C LEU A 84 4.63 47.32 47.96
N SER A 85 3.65 46.89 47.15
CA SER A 85 2.53 47.73 46.67
C SER A 85 1.83 48.43 47.85
N LYS A 86 1.54 47.70 48.92
CA LYS A 86 0.96 48.24 50.15
C LYS A 86 1.90 49.23 50.86
N ALA A 87 3.17 48.87 51.05
CA ALA A 87 4.16 49.72 51.71
C ALA A 87 4.37 51.06 50.98
N VAL A 88 4.32 51.05 49.63
CA VAL A 88 4.37 52.26 48.79
C VAL A 88 3.16 53.16 49.03
N ARG A 89 1.93 52.59 49.09
CA ARG A 89 0.71 53.37 49.39
C ARG A 89 0.73 53.99 50.78
N GLU A 90 1.23 53.25 51.76
CA GLU A 90 1.34 53.69 53.16
C GLU A 90 2.56 54.59 53.40
N ARG A 91 3.39 54.82 52.37
CA ARG A 91 4.66 55.59 52.44
C ARG A 91 5.61 55.09 53.54
N ASN A 92 5.64 53.78 53.77
CA ASN A 92 6.46 53.14 54.79
C ASN A 92 7.87 52.84 54.25
N ALA A 93 8.80 53.79 54.42
CA ALA A 93 10.17 53.70 53.89
C ALA A 93 10.97 52.48 54.37
N GLU A 94 10.84 52.11 55.66
CA GLU A 94 11.54 50.96 56.23
C GLU A 94 11.09 49.64 55.58
N GLN A 95 9.79 49.46 55.38
CA GLN A 95 9.25 48.28 54.70
C GLN A 95 9.61 48.26 53.21
N ILE A 96 9.61 49.42 52.53
CA ILE A 96 10.01 49.52 51.12
C ILE A 96 11.46 49.05 50.95
N GLU A 97 12.38 49.51 51.81
CA GLU A 97 13.80 49.13 51.74
C GLU A 97 13.99 47.63 52.02
N LEU A 98 13.40 47.11 53.10
CA LEU A 98 13.50 45.70 53.48
C LEU A 98 12.96 44.76 52.38
N LEU A 99 11.80 45.09 51.82
CA LEU A 99 11.16 44.29 50.78
C LEU A 99 11.93 44.36 49.46
N SER A 100 12.36 45.55 49.04
CA SER A 100 13.01 45.76 47.73
C SER A 100 14.42 45.21 47.68
N MET A 101 15.25 45.48 48.70
CA MET A 101 16.69 45.17 48.63
C MET A 101 17.06 43.76 49.07
N LYS A 102 16.20 43.08 49.84
CA LYS A 102 16.53 41.78 50.43
C LYS A 102 15.52 40.69 50.11
N LYS A 103 14.25 40.92 50.44
CA LYS A 103 13.22 39.87 50.37
C LYS A 103 12.84 39.55 48.93
N LEU A 104 12.55 40.57 48.11
CA LEU A 104 12.14 40.39 46.72
C LEU A 104 13.25 39.79 45.86
N GLN A 105 14.51 40.22 46.03
CA GLN A 105 15.63 39.66 45.29
C GLN A 105 15.79 38.14 45.55
N SER A 106 15.73 37.72 46.82
CA SER A 106 15.81 36.31 47.18
C SER A 106 14.60 35.50 46.69
N ALA A 107 13.39 36.05 46.85
CA ALA A 107 12.16 35.39 46.43
C ALA A 107 12.08 35.24 44.89
N PHE A 108 12.58 36.23 44.14
CA PHE A 108 12.69 36.17 42.69
C PHE A 108 13.62 35.04 42.22
N GLY A 109 14.79 34.90 42.84
CA GLY A 109 15.73 33.80 42.53
C GLY A 109 15.10 32.42 42.76
N GLY A 110 14.41 32.23 43.88
CA GLY A 110 13.69 30.99 44.19
C GLY A 110 12.54 30.70 43.21
N PHE A 111 11.76 31.73 42.86
CA PHE A 111 10.67 31.62 41.89
C PHE A 111 11.16 31.29 40.48
N ASN A 112 12.22 31.94 40.01
CA ASN A 112 12.82 31.64 38.70
C ASN A 112 13.35 30.21 38.66
N ALA A 113 14.15 29.80 39.65
CA ALA A 113 14.72 28.46 39.67
C ALA A 113 13.66 27.35 39.70
N ALA A 114 12.53 27.56 40.40
CA ALA A 114 11.41 26.63 40.39
C ALA A 114 10.69 26.64 39.03
N SER A 115 10.53 27.83 38.42
CA SER A 115 9.87 28.00 37.13
C SER A 115 10.66 27.38 35.99
N ASP A 116 11.99 27.54 35.98
CA ASP A 116 12.88 26.98 34.96
C ASP A 116 12.80 25.45 34.95
N LYS A 117 12.79 24.82 36.13
CA LYS A 117 12.63 23.36 36.23
C LYS A 117 11.30 22.88 35.66
N LEU A 118 10.22 23.61 35.92
CA LEU A 118 8.91 23.26 35.37
C LEU A 118 8.86 23.43 33.85
N ASP A 119 9.47 24.50 33.32
CA ASP A 119 9.55 24.73 31.87
C ASP A 119 10.38 23.65 31.17
N GLU A 120 11.52 23.26 31.75
CA GLU A 120 12.36 22.16 31.26
C GLU A 120 11.58 20.84 31.16
N GLU A 121 10.80 20.51 32.19
CA GLU A 121 9.98 19.29 32.21
C GLU A 121 8.90 19.31 31.12
N GLN A 122 8.18 20.43 30.99
CA GLN A 122 7.18 20.59 29.96
C GLN A 122 7.78 20.52 28.54
N MET A 123 8.98 21.06 28.36
CA MET A 123 9.71 21.01 27.09
C MET A 123 10.22 19.61 26.79
N ARG A 124 10.66 18.85 27.80
CA ARG A 124 11.02 17.43 27.67
C ARG A 124 9.82 16.61 27.21
N GLY A 125 8.70 16.67 27.94
CA GLY A 125 7.48 15.97 27.57
C GLY A 125 6.93 16.38 26.19
N ALA A 126 7.04 17.66 25.81
CA ALA A 126 6.65 18.12 24.49
C ALA A 126 7.52 17.54 23.36
N ARG A 127 8.84 17.48 23.56
CA ARG A 127 9.78 16.88 22.59
C ARG A 127 9.54 15.39 22.44
N GLU A 128 9.35 14.66 23.53
CA GLU A 128 9.07 13.22 23.49
C GLU A 128 7.75 12.91 22.77
N ASN A 129 6.70 13.68 23.06
CA ASN A 129 5.42 13.54 22.36
C ASN A 129 5.54 13.87 20.87
N TYR A 130 6.33 14.87 20.49
CA TYR A 130 6.62 15.21 19.10
C TYR A 130 7.38 14.09 18.39
N ASP A 131 8.45 13.59 18.99
CA ASP A 131 9.27 12.51 18.43
C ASP A 131 8.49 11.19 18.32
N SER A 132 7.66 10.89 19.32
CA SER A 132 6.75 9.75 19.29
C SER A 132 5.74 9.87 18.15
N SER A 133 5.15 11.05 17.98
CA SER A 133 4.21 11.33 16.87
C SER A 133 4.87 11.18 15.50
N GLN A 134 6.12 11.66 15.36
CA GLN A 134 6.91 11.48 14.13
C GLN A 134 7.22 10.00 13.84
N LYS A 135 7.55 9.22 14.88
CA LYS A 135 7.76 7.76 14.74
C LYS A 135 6.48 7.05 14.31
N LEU A 136 5.34 7.37 14.91
CA LEU A 136 4.04 6.80 14.54
C LEU A 136 3.68 7.14 13.10
N PHE A 137 3.84 8.40 12.69
CA PHE A 137 3.59 8.83 11.31
C PHE A 137 4.48 8.07 10.32
N ARG A 138 5.79 7.99 10.59
CA ARG A 138 6.74 7.25 9.76
C ARG A 138 6.38 5.76 9.66
N ASN A 139 6.04 5.13 10.78
CA ASN A 139 5.66 3.71 10.78
C ASN A 139 4.37 3.48 9.99
N MET A 140 3.37 4.34 10.14
CA MET A 140 2.13 4.25 9.37
C MET A 140 2.40 4.40 7.86
N MET A 141 3.25 5.37 7.47
CA MET A 141 3.67 5.56 6.09
C MET A 141 4.38 4.32 5.53
N LEU A 142 5.32 3.74 6.28
CA LEU A 142 6.05 2.53 5.86
C LEU A 142 5.11 1.32 5.71
N VAL A 143 4.16 1.13 6.63
CA VAL A 143 3.16 0.06 6.53
C VAL A 143 2.26 0.25 5.31
N SER A 144 1.81 1.47 5.02
CA SER A 144 1.01 1.76 3.82
C SER A 144 1.79 1.51 2.53
N ILE A 145 3.07 1.92 2.46
CA ILE A 145 3.92 1.66 1.30
C ILE A 145 4.16 0.16 1.13
N ALA A 146 4.52 -0.55 2.20
CA ALA A 146 4.75 -1.99 2.16
C ALA A 146 3.48 -2.75 1.72
N GLY A 147 2.31 -2.37 2.24
CA GLY A 147 1.02 -2.91 1.82
C GLY A 147 0.74 -2.66 0.33
N GLY A 148 1.03 -1.45 -0.17
CA GLY A 148 0.90 -1.11 -1.59
C GLY A 148 1.81 -1.95 -2.49
N VAL A 149 3.09 -2.11 -2.11
CA VAL A 149 4.05 -2.94 -2.85
C VAL A 149 3.62 -4.40 -2.88
N VAL A 150 3.20 -4.97 -1.74
CA VAL A 150 2.67 -6.34 -1.69
C VAL A 150 1.45 -6.50 -2.58
N GLY A 151 0.53 -5.53 -2.56
CA GLY A 151 -0.64 -5.52 -3.46
C GLY A 151 -0.26 -5.55 -4.93
N ILE A 152 0.72 -4.72 -5.34
CA ILE A 152 1.22 -4.69 -6.72
C ILE A 152 1.88 -6.02 -7.10
N VAL A 153 2.72 -6.58 -6.22
CA VAL A 153 3.40 -7.87 -6.47
C VAL A 153 2.39 -9.00 -6.65
N LEU A 154 1.36 -9.07 -5.80
CA LEU A 154 0.29 -10.07 -5.94
C LEU A 154 -0.50 -9.87 -7.23
N LEU A 155 -0.80 -8.63 -7.60
CA LEU A 155 -1.49 -8.32 -8.85
C LEU A 155 -0.67 -8.76 -10.06
N VAL A 156 0.63 -8.44 -10.09
CA VAL A 156 1.55 -8.90 -11.16
C VAL A 156 1.63 -10.42 -11.20
N LEU A 157 1.72 -11.08 -10.03
CA LEU A 157 1.75 -12.55 -9.96
C LEU A 157 0.48 -13.17 -10.55
N VAL A 158 -0.69 -12.65 -10.20
CA VAL A 158 -1.97 -13.11 -10.74
C VAL A 158 -2.03 -12.90 -12.25
N LEU A 159 -1.60 -11.73 -12.75
CA LEU A 159 -1.56 -11.45 -14.18
C LEU A 159 -0.64 -12.43 -14.92
N VAL A 160 0.58 -12.67 -14.42
CA VAL A 160 1.52 -13.62 -15.04
C VAL A 160 0.95 -15.03 -15.07
N LEU A 161 0.34 -15.50 -13.98
CA LEU A 161 -0.27 -16.82 -13.91
C LEU A 161 -1.48 -16.93 -14.85
N ALA A 162 -2.35 -15.92 -14.87
CA ALA A 162 -3.51 -15.88 -15.77
C ALA A 162 -3.07 -15.89 -17.24
N SER A 163 -2.11 -15.05 -17.61
CA SER A 163 -1.55 -15.01 -18.97
C SER A 163 -0.92 -16.34 -19.37
N ALA A 164 -0.14 -16.98 -18.48
CA ALA A 164 0.48 -18.27 -18.76
C ALA A 164 -0.57 -19.38 -18.95
N GLN A 165 -1.65 -19.38 -18.16
CA GLN A 165 -2.73 -20.37 -18.28
C GLN A 165 -3.55 -20.15 -19.55
N LEU A 166 -3.85 -18.89 -19.90
CA LEU A 166 -4.55 -18.56 -21.15
C LEU A 166 -3.73 -19.02 -22.37
N LEU A 167 -2.43 -18.75 -22.36
CA LEU A 167 -1.54 -19.15 -23.47
C LEU A 167 -1.51 -20.67 -23.63
N ARG A 168 -1.49 -21.43 -22.52
CA ARG A 168 -1.55 -22.89 -22.55
C ARG A 168 -2.90 -23.41 -23.04
N ALA A 169 -4.00 -22.79 -22.63
CA ALA A 169 -5.34 -23.17 -23.05
C ALA A 169 -5.57 -23.01 -24.56
N ILE A 170 -4.92 -22.03 -25.19
CA ILE A 170 -5.04 -21.79 -26.63
C ILE A 170 -3.98 -22.56 -27.43
N LEU A 171 -2.70 -22.44 -27.06
CA LEU A 171 -1.60 -22.99 -27.87
C LEU A 171 -1.52 -24.52 -27.83
N ARG A 172 -1.93 -25.18 -26.74
CA ARG A 172 -1.86 -26.65 -26.67
C ARG A 172 -2.86 -27.30 -27.63
N PRO A 173 -4.18 -27.00 -27.60
CA PRO A 173 -5.12 -27.58 -28.55
C PRO A 173 -4.81 -27.17 -30.00
N LEU A 174 -4.31 -25.95 -30.23
CA LEU A 174 -3.89 -25.51 -31.56
C LEU A 174 -2.74 -26.37 -32.11
N ASN A 175 -1.71 -26.63 -31.30
CA ASN A 175 -0.60 -27.50 -31.68
C ASN A 175 -1.02 -28.97 -31.81
N GLN A 176 -2.06 -29.42 -31.12
CA GLN A 176 -2.65 -30.75 -31.33
C GLN A 176 -3.35 -30.81 -32.69
N ALA A 177 -4.17 -29.81 -33.01
CA ALA A 177 -4.86 -29.72 -34.30
C ALA A 177 -3.86 -29.72 -35.47
N LEU A 178 -2.80 -28.89 -35.40
CA LEU A 178 -1.74 -28.85 -36.41
C LEU A 178 -1.09 -30.23 -36.63
N ARG A 179 -0.75 -30.95 -35.55
CA ARG A 179 -0.18 -32.29 -35.65
C ARG A 179 -1.10 -33.32 -36.31
N HIS A 180 -2.42 -33.20 -36.12
CA HIS A 180 -3.39 -34.04 -36.79
C HIS A 180 -3.50 -33.68 -38.28
N PHE A 181 -3.49 -32.40 -38.63
CA PHE A 181 -3.44 -31.97 -40.04
C PHE A 181 -2.19 -32.50 -40.74
N ASP A 182 -1.01 -32.42 -40.12
CA ASP A 182 0.23 -32.95 -40.68
C ASP A 182 0.15 -34.47 -40.91
N ALA A 183 -0.41 -35.22 -39.96
CA ALA A 183 -0.63 -36.66 -40.10
C ALA A 183 -1.59 -36.99 -41.25
N MET A 184 -2.69 -36.25 -41.36
CA MET A 184 -3.65 -36.41 -42.45
C MET A 184 -3.03 -36.09 -43.82
N ALA A 185 -2.22 -35.04 -43.91
CA ALA A 185 -1.50 -34.68 -45.12
C ALA A 185 -0.49 -35.77 -45.54
N ALA A 186 0.08 -36.49 -44.58
CA ALA A 186 0.93 -37.66 -44.82
C ALA A 186 0.15 -38.96 -45.11
N GLY A 187 -1.20 -38.92 -45.11
CA GLY A 187 -2.07 -40.08 -45.35
C GLY A 187 -2.32 -40.96 -44.12
N ASP A 188 -1.85 -40.57 -42.93
CA ASP A 188 -2.11 -41.27 -41.68
C ASP A 188 -3.42 -40.78 -41.03
N LEU A 189 -4.50 -41.52 -41.29
CA LEU A 189 -5.84 -41.28 -40.72
C LEU A 189 -6.13 -42.15 -39.49
N SER A 190 -5.12 -42.84 -38.93
CA SER A 190 -5.31 -43.79 -37.83
C SER A 190 -5.28 -43.14 -36.44
N ARG A 191 -4.77 -41.90 -36.33
CA ARG A 191 -4.60 -41.18 -35.06
C ARG A 191 -5.91 -40.60 -34.55
N ALA A 192 -6.43 -41.12 -33.45
CA ALA A 192 -7.65 -40.59 -32.82
C ALA A 192 -7.44 -39.14 -32.33
N VAL A 193 -8.36 -38.25 -32.71
CA VAL A 193 -8.41 -36.87 -32.20
C VAL A 193 -9.13 -36.90 -30.84
N GLN A 194 -8.42 -36.55 -29.77
CA GLN A 194 -8.99 -36.45 -28.43
C GLN A 194 -9.50 -35.04 -28.16
N VAL A 195 -10.76 -34.93 -27.69
CA VAL A 195 -11.40 -33.65 -27.36
C VAL A 195 -11.53 -33.56 -25.84
N GLU A 196 -10.64 -32.79 -25.20
CA GLU A 196 -10.63 -32.62 -23.75
C GLU A 196 -11.37 -31.37 -23.28
N SER A 197 -11.47 -30.34 -24.13
CA SER A 197 -12.12 -29.07 -23.77
C SER A 197 -13.56 -28.98 -24.29
N LYS A 198 -14.39 -28.17 -23.61
CA LYS A 198 -15.77 -27.84 -24.01
C LYS A 198 -15.93 -26.42 -24.59
N ASP A 199 -14.82 -25.72 -24.79
CA ASP A 199 -14.76 -24.37 -25.38
C ASP A 199 -14.67 -24.42 -26.92
N GLU A 200 -14.41 -23.27 -27.54
CA GLU A 200 -14.21 -23.12 -28.98
C GLU A 200 -13.08 -24.02 -29.52
N MET A 201 -12.02 -24.26 -28.74
CA MET A 201 -10.93 -25.15 -29.12
C MET A 201 -11.37 -26.62 -29.06
N GLY A 202 -12.20 -26.97 -28.09
CA GLY A 202 -12.89 -28.26 -28.06
C GLY A 202 -13.75 -28.50 -29.29
N ARG A 203 -14.55 -27.51 -29.68
CA ARG A 203 -15.37 -27.55 -30.90
C ARG A 203 -14.53 -27.67 -32.17
N LEU A 204 -13.38 -26.98 -32.23
CA LEU A 204 -12.43 -27.09 -33.33
C LEU A 204 -11.91 -28.54 -33.47
N LEU A 205 -11.43 -29.14 -32.38
CA LEU A 205 -10.93 -30.52 -32.38
C LEU A 205 -12.04 -31.53 -32.70
N GLN A 206 -13.27 -31.28 -32.25
CA GLN A 206 -14.42 -32.10 -32.61
C GLN A 206 -14.69 -32.07 -34.12
N GLY A 207 -14.68 -30.88 -34.73
CA GLY A 207 -14.83 -30.72 -36.18
C GLY A 207 -13.71 -31.43 -36.95
N LEU A 208 -12.47 -31.34 -36.47
CA LEU A 208 -11.32 -32.03 -37.02
C LEU A 208 -11.49 -33.57 -36.97
N SER A 209 -11.98 -34.10 -35.85
CA SER A 209 -12.29 -35.53 -35.71
C SER A 209 -13.32 -35.99 -36.75
N THR A 210 -14.38 -35.21 -36.95
CA THR A 210 -15.43 -35.55 -37.91
C THR A 210 -14.89 -35.53 -39.35
N MET A 211 -14.07 -34.54 -39.70
CA MET A 211 -13.43 -34.47 -41.02
C MET A 211 -12.50 -35.66 -41.27
N GLN A 212 -11.69 -36.05 -40.29
CA GLN A 212 -10.80 -37.22 -40.39
C GLN A 212 -11.61 -38.51 -40.63
N GLN A 213 -12.71 -38.72 -39.90
CA GLN A 213 -13.58 -39.88 -40.06
C GLN A 213 -14.19 -39.97 -41.46
N GLN A 214 -14.67 -38.84 -41.98
CA GLN A 214 -15.24 -38.77 -43.33
C GLN A 214 -14.18 -39.07 -44.39
N LEU A 215 -12.99 -38.47 -44.29
CA LEU A 215 -11.90 -38.74 -45.22
C LEU A 215 -11.46 -40.21 -45.18
N ALA A 216 -11.38 -40.81 -44.00
CA ALA A 216 -11.05 -42.23 -43.85
C ALA A 216 -12.11 -43.13 -44.47
N ALA A 217 -13.39 -42.80 -44.32
CA ALA A 217 -14.47 -43.53 -44.98
C ALA A 217 -14.40 -43.43 -46.51
N THR A 218 -14.12 -42.24 -47.05
CA THR A 218 -13.93 -42.03 -48.49
C THR A 218 -12.76 -42.85 -49.04
N VAL A 219 -11.61 -42.83 -48.36
CA VAL A 219 -10.42 -43.62 -48.77
C VAL A 219 -10.71 -45.13 -48.73
N ARG A 220 -11.41 -45.62 -47.70
CA ARG A 220 -11.84 -47.03 -47.64
C ARG A 220 -12.76 -47.40 -48.80
N SER A 221 -13.77 -46.58 -49.08
CA SER A 221 -14.70 -46.80 -50.19
C SER A 221 -13.98 -46.88 -51.55
N VAL A 222 -13.02 -45.98 -51.80
CA VAL A 222 -12.19 -46.01 -53.03
C VAL A 222 -11.34 -47.30 -53.11
N ARG A 223 -10.78 -47.75 -51.98
CA ARG A 223 -10.00 -49.00 -51.91
C ARG A 223 -10.86 -50.23 -52.18
N ASP A 224 -12.04 -50.30 -51.56
CA ASP A 224 -12.98 -51.41 -51.73
C ASP A 224 -13.49 -51.48 -53.17
N GLY A 225 -13.83 -50.34 -53.77
CA GLY A 225 -14.18 -50.25 -55.19
C GLY A 225 -13.04 -50.69 -56.12
N SER A 226 -11.80 -50.29 -55.82
CA SER A 226 -10.62 -50.73 -56.59
C SER A 226 -10.39 -52.24 -56.46
N SER A 227 -10.60 -52.82 -55.27
CA SER A 227 -10.51 -54.27 -55.06
C SER A 227 -11.58 -55.02 -55.83
N ALA A 228 -12.81 -54.49 -55.87
CA ALA A 228 -13.90 -55.09 -56.65
C ALA A 228 -13.60 -55.06 -58.15
N ILE A 229 -13.07 -53.94 -58.67
CA ILE A 229 -12.63 -53.82 -60.07
C ILE A 229 -11.50 -54.80 -60.39
N ALA A 230 -10.52 -54.94 -59.49
CA ALA A 230 -9.41 -55.88 -59.66
C ALA A 230 -9.91 -57.33 -59.72
N SER A 231 -10.82 -57.72 -58.82
CA SER A 231 -11.45 -59.05 -58.83
C SER A 231 -12.24 -59.30 -60.10
N ALA A 232 -13.11 -58.36 -60.52
CA ALA A 232 -13.87 -58.47 -61.76
C ALA A 232 -12.96 -58.55 -63.00
N SER A 233 -11.87 -57.78 -63.02
CA SER A 233 -10.89 -57.82 -64.10
C SER A 233 -10.17 -59.17 -64.16
N SER A 234 -9.84 -59.77 -63.01
CA SER A 234 -9.28 -61.12 -62.93
C SER A 234 -10.26 -62.18 -63.45
N GLU A 235 -11.54 -62.05 -63.12
CA GLU A 235 -12.59 -62.94 -63.60
C GLU A 235 -12.79 -62.82 -65.12
N ILE A 236 -12.81 -61.59 -65.66
CA ILE A 236 -12.84 -61.34 -67.10
C ILE A 236 -11.62 -61.94 -67.80
N ALA A 237 -10.42 -61.75 -67.27
CA ALA A 237 -9.19 -62.30 -67.86
C ALA A 237 -9.23 -63.83 -67.90
N SER A 238 -9.67 -64.47 -66.81
CA SER A 238 -9.88 -65.93 -66.75
C SER A 238 -10.92 -66.38 -67.77
N GLY A 239 -12.05 -65.68 -67.88
CA GLY A 239 -13.09 -65.96 -68.88
C GLY A 239 -12.57 -65.81 -70.32
N ASN A 240 -11.73 -64.80 -70.58
CA ASN A 240 -11.14 -64.56 -71.88
C ASN A 240 -10.11 -65.64 -72.26
N MET A 241 -9.35 -66.16 -71.27
CA MET A 241 -8.47 -67.31 -71.45
C MET A 241 -9.25 -68.59 -71.78
N ASP A 242 -10.38 -68.84 -71.10
CA ASP A 242 -11.24 -69.99 -71.40
C ASP A 242 -11.81 -69.90 -72.82
N LEU A 243 -12.32 -68.72 -73.20
CA LEU A 243 -12.82 -68.46 -74.54
C LEU A 243 -11.74 -68.62 -75.61
N SER A 244 -10.52 -68.15 -75.35
CA SER A 244 -9.35 -68.32 -76.23
C SER A 244 -8.99 -69.80 -76.39
N ARG A 245 -8.96 -70.58 -75.30
CA ARG A 245 -8.73 -72.04 -75.38
C ARG A 245 -9.81 -72.75 -76.20
N ARG A 246 -11.07 -72.38 -76.01
CA ARG A 246 -12.19 -72.95 -76.79
C ARG A 246 -12.10 -72.59 -78.27
N THR A 247 -11.71 -71.35 -78.60
CA THR A 247 -11.52 -70.93 -80.00
C THR A 247 -10.29 -71.61 -80.64
N GLU A 248 -9.20 -71.83 -79.91
CA GLU A 248 -8.06 -72.63 -80.37
C GLU A 248 -8.44 -74.09 -80.62
N GLN A 249 -9.18 -74.72 -79.71
CA GLN A 249 -9.68 -76.09 -79.90
C GLN A 249 -10.63 -76.18 -81.11
N GLN A 250 -11.50 -75.19 -81.30
CA GLN A 250 -12.37 -75.09 -82.49
C GLN A 250 -11.57 -74.86 -83.78
N ALA A 251 -10.50 -74.06 -83.74
CA ALA A 251 -9.62 -73.87 -84.91
C ALA A 251 -8.79 -75.14 -85.21
N ALA A 252 -8.36 -75.88 -84.18
CA ALA A 252 -7.60 -77.11 -84.31
C ALA A 252 -8.43 -78.25 -84.93
N TRP A 253 -9.72 -78.38 -84.58
CA TRP A 253 -10.61 -79.38 -85.21
C TRP A 253 -10.79 -79.12 -86.72
N LYS A 254 -10.68 -77.86 -87.16
CA LYS A 254 -10.77 -77.46 -88.58
C LYS A 254 -9.47 -77.67 -89.38
N ARG A 255 -8.40 -78.26 -88.83
CA ARG A 255 -7.19 -78.53 -89.61
C ARG A 255 -7.40 -79.69 -90.60
N PRO A 256 -7.14 -79.50 -91.91
CA PRO A 256 -7.34 -80.53 -92.92
C PRO A 256 -6.34 -81.68 -92.75
N ARG A 257 -6.84 -82.92 -92.80
CA ARG A 257 -6.00 -84.13 -92.72
C ARG A 257 -5.02 -84.17 -93.91
N PRO A 258 -3.71 -84.40 -93.69
CA PRO A 258 -2.76 -84.46 -94.78
C PRO A 258 -2.99 -85.71 -95.62
N ARG A 259 -3.25 -85.49 -96.91
CA ARG A 259 -3.47 -86.53 -97.91
C ARG A 259 -2.13 -86.81 -98.59
N TRP A 260 -1.32 -87.71 -98.03
CA TRP A 260 -0.14 -88.23 -98.73
C TRP A 260 -0.59 -89.29 -99.76
N ARG A 261 -0.45 -88.96 -101.05
CA ARG A 261 -0.30 -89.88 -102.19
C ARG A 261 1.22 -90.11 -102.37
N LYS A 262 1.77 -91.27 -102.72
CA LYS A 262 1.28 -92.45 -103.46
C LYS A 262 1.77 -93.73 -102.80
#